data_AF-A0A2G8RBU9-F1
#
_entry.id   AF-A0A2G8RBU9-F1
#
_cell.length_a   1.000
_cell.length_b   1.000
_cell.length_c   1.000
_cell.angle_alpha   90.00
_cell.angle_beta   90.00
_cell.angle_gamma   90.00
#
_symmetry.space_group_name_H-M   'P 1'
#
loop_
_entity.id
_entity.type
_entity.pdbx_description
1 polymer ?
#
loop_
_entity_poly.entity_id
_entity_poly.type
_entity_poly.pdbx_seq_one_letter_code
_entity_poly.pdbx_strand_id
1 'polypeptide(L)' 'MKPLTTHEEFCLKNAAHFVAARGRTPATRTRKQFATLTEAQAFGTAIGDGRTMIYAVTDLGHSAHITNA' A
#
# COMPACT_ATOMS: atom_id res chain seq x y z
N MET A 1 8.94 13.02 -4.12
CA MET A 1 7.87 12.43 -3.29
C MET A 1 7.17 13.54 -2.55
N LYS A 2 5.84 13.49 -2.43
CA LYS A 2 5.09 14.42 -1.57
C LYS A 2 5.50 14.16 -0.11
N PRO A 3 5.60 15.20 0.74
CA PRO A 3 5.73 15.01 2.18
C PRO A 3 4.57 14.17 2.72
N LEU A 4 4.88 13.20 3.59
CA LEU A 4 3.85 12.42 4.28
C LEU A 4 3.12 13.32 5.27
N THR A 5 1.82 13.13 5.39
CA THR A 5 1.02 13.66 6.48
C THR A 5 1.32 12.91 7.77
N THR A 6 1.00 13.51 8.92
CA THR A 6 1.15 12.86 10.24
C THR A 6 0.47 11.48 10.30
N HIS A 7 -0.68 11.34 9.65
CA HIS A 7 -1.42 10.06 9.60
C HIS A 7 -0.72 9.02 8.74
N GLU A 8 -0.20 9.41 7.58
CA GLU A 8 0.56 8.51 6.69
C GLU A 8 1.86 8.05 7.38
N GLU A 9 2.57 8.96 8.04
CA GLU A 9 3.76 8.61 8.84
C GLU A 9 3.42 7.65 9.98
N PHE A 10 2.34 7.91 10.71
CA PHE A 10 1.89 7.05 11.78
C PHE A 10 1.59 5.64 11.28
N CYS A 11 0.82 5.52 10.18
CA CYS A 11 0.49 4.22 9.60
C CYS A 11 1.74 3.50 9.08
N LEU A 12 2.68 4.22 8.46
CA LEU A 12 3.91 3.64 7.94
C LEU A 12 4.84 3.14 9.05
N LYS A 13 5.00 3.92 10.13
CA LYS A 13 5.86 3.55 11.28
C LYS A 13 5.30 2.37 12.08
N ASN A 14 3.97 2.24 12.15
CA ASN A 14 3.27 1.21 12.94
C ASN A 14 2.62 0.14 12.05
N ALA A 15 3.08 -0.02 10.80
CA ALA A 15 2.50 -0.96 9.87
C ALA A 15 2.71 -2.40 10.35
N ALA A 16 1.63 -3.14 10.52
CA ALA A 16 1.64 -4.57 10.76
C ALA A 16 1.76 -5.34 9.44
N HIS A 17 1.20 -4.79 8.36
CA HIS A 17 1.32 -5.32 7.01
C HIS A 17 1.08 -4.23 5.96
N PHE A 18 1.35 -4.59 4.71
CA PHE A 18 1.14 -3.74 3.55
C PHE A 18 0.15 -4.38 2.59
N VAL A 19 -0.66 -3.57 1.92
CA VAL A 19 -1.62 -4.04 0.92
C VAL A 19 -1.33 -3.38 -0.41
N ALA A 20 -1.04 -4.20 -1.43
CA ALA A 20 -1.03 -3.77 -2.82
C ALA A 20 -2.43 -3.92 -3.41
N ALA A 21 -3.02 -2.81 -3.85
CA ALA A 21 -4.35 -2.75 -4.43
C ALA A 21 -4.29 -2.28 -5.89
N ARG A 22 -4.78 -3.08 -6.83
CA ARG A 22 -4.78 -2.75 -8.27
C ARG A 22 -6.15 -2.94 -8.90
N GLY A 23 -6.56 -1.97 -9.69
CA GLY A 23 -7.84 -1.95 -10.40
C GLY A 23 -8.84 -0.98 -9.78
N ARG A 24 -9.77 -0.49 -10.60
CA ARG A 24 -10.81 0.48 -10.20
C ARG A 24 -12.02 -0.21 -9.59
N THR A 25 -12.47 -1.30 -10.22
CA THR A 25 -13.72 -1.97 -9.86
C THR A 25 -13.53 -2.85 -8.63
N PRO A 26 -14.27 -2.65 -7.53
CA PRO A 26 -14.08 -3.42 -6.29
C PRO A 26 -14.17 -4.93 -6.46
N ALA A 27 -15.07 -5.42 -7.31
CA ALA A 27 -15.29 -6.85 -7.54
C ALA A 27 -14.12 -7.56 -8.25
N THR A 28 -13.36 -6.84 -9.07
CA THR A 28 -12.21 -7.39 -9.83
C THR A 28 -10.89 -6.81 -9.37
N ARG A 29 -10.89 -6.03 -8.28
CA ARG A 29 -9.69 -5.39 -7.76
C ARG A 29 -8.82 -6.44 -7.07
N THR A 30 -7.59 -6.56 -7.54
CA THR A 30 -6.55 -7.30 -6.83
C THR A 30 -6.26 -6.60 -5.51
N ARG A 31 -6.27 -7.36 -4.42
CA ARG A 31 -5.77 -6.95 -3.11
C ARG A 31 -4.85 -8.04 -2.60
N LYS A 32 -3.57 -7.73 -2.43
CA LYS A 32 -2.60 -8.69 -1.91
C LYS A 32 -1.86 -8.10 -0.73
N GLN A 33 -1.75 -8.89 0.33
CA GLN A 33 -1.08 -8.52 1.56
C GLN A 33 0.37 -8.98 1.54
N PHE A 34 1.25 -8.17 2.12
CA PHE A 34 2.69 -8.39 2.23
C PHE A 34 3.17 -8.01 3.63
N ALA A 35 4.26 -8.63 4.08
CA ALA A 35 4.85 -8.33 5.37
C ALA A 35 5.64 -7.00 5.33
N THR A 36 6.24 -6.68 4.18
CA THR A 36 7.10 -5.50 4.03
C THR A 36 6.66 -4.58 2.90
N LEU A 37 7.02 -3.30 3.01
CA LEU A 37 6.76 -2.29 1.97
C LEU A 37 7.45 -2.66 0.65
N THR A 38 8.69 -3.16 0.73
CA THR A 38 9.50 -3.53 -0.42
C THR A 38 8.87 -4.65 -1.24
N GLU A 39 8.30 -5.68 -0.59
CA GLU A 39 7.58 -6.76 -1.27
C GLU A 39 6.33 -6.25 -1.98
N ALA A 40 5.57 -5.37 -1.31
CA ALA A 40 4.37 -4.77 -1.90
C ALA A 40 4.71 -3.90 -3.12
N GLN A 41 5.81 -3.13 -3.04
CA GLN A 41 6.33 -2.35 -4.17
C GLN A 41 6.79 -3.25 -5.31
N ALA A 42 7.56 -4.31 -5.03
CA ALA A 42 8.02 -5.26 -6.04
C ALA A 42 6.86 -5.90 -6.79
N PHE A 43 5.76 -6.23 -6.10
CA PHE A 43 4.54 -6.71 -6.73
C PHE A 43 3.91 -5.69 -7.68
N GLY A 44 3.81 -4.41 -7.27
CA GLY A 44 3.28 -3.36 -8.13
C GLY A 44 4.16 -3.09 -9.34
N THR A 45 5.47 -3.02 -9.14
CA THR A 45 6.45 -2.78 -10.21
C THR A 45 6.48 -3.93 -11.23
N ALA A 46 6.25 -5.18 -10.80
CA ALA A 46 6.13 -6.31 -11.72
C ALA A 46 4.92 -6.20 -12.67
N ILE A 47 3.87 -5.43 -12.30
CA ILE A 47 2.75 -5.12 -13.20
C ILE A 47 3.14 -4.00 -14.18
N GLY A 48 3.95 -3.04 -13.73
CA GLY A 48 4.64 -2.07 -14.59
C GLY A 48 3.80 -0.87 -15.06
N ASP A 49 2.57 -0.71 -14.56
CA ASP A 49 1.69 0.39 -14.96
C ASP A 49 1.69 1.60 -14.01
N GLY A 50 2.43 1.53 -12.90
CA GLY A 50 2.55 2.60 -11.91
C GLY A 50 1.25 2.96 -11.20
N ARG A 51 0.23 2.08 -11.25
CA ARG A 51 -1.11 2.32 -10.72
C ARG A 51 -1.48 1.33 -9.61
N THR A 52 -0.52 0.57 -9.10
CA THR A 52 -0.73 -0.28 -7.93
C THR A 52 -0.58 0.58 -6.69
N MET A 53 -1.68 0.79 -5.97
CA MET A 53 -1.68 1.58 -4.74
C MET A 53 -1.18 0.73 -3.57
N ILE A 54 -0.17 1.20 -2.86
CA ILE A 54 0.39 0.52 -1.70
C ILE A 54 -0.11 1.22 -0.44
N TYR A 55 -0.76 0.46 0.44
CA TYR A 55 -1.26 0.91 1.72
C TYR A 55 -0.43 0.32 2.86
N ALA A 56 -0.13 1.12 3.87
CA ALA A 56 0.31 0.65 5.18
C ALA A 56 -0.91 0.44 6.08
N VAL A 57 -0.97 -0.68 6.80
CA VAL A 57 -2.09 -1.03 7.68
C VAL A 57 -1.55 -1.42 9.05
N THR A 58 -2.08 -0.81 10.11
CA THR A 58 -1.69 -1.08 11.51
C THR A 58 -2.59 -2.14 12.14
N ASP A 59 -2.16 -2.76 13.24
CA ASP A 59 -2.96 -3.73 14.01
C ASP A 59 -4.23 -3.12 14.62
N LEU A 60 -4.25 -1.79 14.80
CA LEU A 60 -5.41 -1.04 15.30
C LEU A 60 -6.45 -0.75 14.21
N GLY A 61 -6.23 -1.23 12.97
CA GLY A 61 -7.13 -1.03 11.85
C GLY A 61 -6.99 0.34 11.16
N HIS A 62 -5.97 1.13 11.50
CA HIS A 62 -5.66 2.34 10.75
C HIS A 62 -4.95 1.97 9.45
N SER A 63 -5.25 2.71 8.37
CA SER A 63 -4.53 2.55 7.11
C SER A 63 -4.32 3.88 6.39
N ALA A 64 -3.27 3.93 5.58
CA ALA A 64 -2.96 5.06 4.72
C ALA A 64 -2.34 4.59 3.41
N HIS A 65 -2.68 5.30 2.32
CA HIS A 65 -1.98 5.16 1.04
C HIS A 65 -0.60 5.81 1.17
N ILE A 66 0.46 5.10 0.78
CA ILE A 66 1.85 5.57 0.93
C ILE A 66 2.46 5.92 -0.43
N THR A 67 2.29 5.05 -1.41
CA THR A 67 2.85 5.25 -2.75
C THR A 67 2.10 4.45 -3.79
N ASN A 68 2.31 4.79 -5.05
CA ASN A 68 2.07 3.87 -6.14
C ASN A 68 3.36 3.15 -6.52
N ALA A 69 3.21 1.94 -7.06
CA ALA A 69 4.28 1.12 -7.62
C ALA A 69 3.87 0.55 -8.97
#